data_AF-A0A7C4PXI1-F1
#
_entry.id   AF-A0A7C4PXI1-F1
#
_cell.length_a   1.000
_cell.length_b   1.000
_cell.length_c   1.000
_cell.angle_alpha   90.00
_cell.angle_beta   90.00
_cell.angle_gamma   90.00
#
_symmetry.space_group_name_H-M   'P 1'
#
loop_
_entity.id
_entity.type
_entity.pdbx_description
1 polymer ?
#
loop_
_entity_poly.entity_id
_entity_poly.type
_entity_poly.pdbx_seq_one_letter_code
_entity_poly.pdbx_strand_id
1 'polypeptide(L)' 'FTSETILELPNYGERHTPVVLGEKEDENLLGIVTLEIFGLILDPFKRELRPIRALMK' A
#
# COMPACT_ATOMS: atom_id res chain seq x y z
N PHE A 1 -2.99 9.40 -15.48
CA PHE A 1 -4.29 9.48 -14.80
C PHE A 1 -4.15 8.95 -13.38
N THR A 2 -3.44 9.69 -12.54
CA THR A 2 -3.31 9.39 -11.10
C THR A 2 -4.35 10.22 -10.36
N SER A 3 -5.00 9.61 -9.37
CA SER A 3 -5.94 10.25 -8.46
C SER A 3 -5.51 9.99 -7.01
N GLU A 4 -6.28 10.49 -6.05
CA GLU A 4 -6.03 10.33 -4.62
C GLU A 4 -7.25 9.71 -3.95
N THR A 5 -7.02 8.87 -2.95
CA THR A 5 -8.10 8.31 -2.12
C THR A 5 -7.66 8.17 -0.66
N ILE A 6 -8.65 7.98 0.21
CA ILE A 6 -8.44 7.53 1.59
C ILE A 6 -8.63 6.02 1.61
N LEU A 7 -7.62 5.30 2.11
CA LEU A 7 -7.67 3.85 2.27
C LEU A 7 -7.51 3.51 3.75
N GLU A 8 -8.33 2.58 4.25
CA GLU A 8 -8.18 2.00 5.58
C GLU A 8 -7.59 0.59 5.48
N LEU A 9 -6.52 0.30 6.24
CA LEU A 9 -6.00 -1.05 6.40
C LEU A 9 -6.21 -1.55 7.83
N PRO A 10 -6.69 -2.81 8.02
CA PRO A 10 -6.88 -3.38 9.36
C PRO A 10 -5.59 -3.33 10.17
N ASN A 11 -5.67 -2.82 11.41
CA ASN A 11 -4.55 -2.62 12.34
C ASN A 11 -3.56 -1.49 11.97
N TYR A 12 -3.71 -0.82 10.84
CA TYR A 12 -2.86 0.31 10.42
C TYR A 12 -3.60 1.65 10.33
N GLY A 13 -4.95 1.61 10.30
CA GLY A 13 -5.83 2.76 10.28
C GLY A 13 -5.97 3.37 8.88
N GLU A 14 -6.41 4.62 8.82
CA GLU A 14 -6.64 5.35 7.56
C GLU A 14 -5.41 6.12 7.08
N ARG A 15 -5.14 6.12 5.78
CA ARG A 15 -4.10 6.94 5.13
C ARG A 15 -4.58 7.46 3.77
N HIS A 16 -4.05 8.61 3.37
CA HIS A 16 -4.14 9.09 2.00
C HIS A 16 -3.12 8.36 1.11
N THR A 17 -3.54 7.94 -0.08
CA THR A 17 -2.65 7.27 -1.04
C THR A 17 -3.01 7.63 -2.48
N PRO A 18 -2.01 7.76 -3.37
CA PRO A 18 -2.28 7.85 -4.79
C PRO A 18 -2.88 6.53 -5.29
N VAL A 19 -3.71 6.63 -6.31
CA VAL A 19 -4.31 5.49 -7.03
C VAL A 19 -4.27 5.71 -8.54
N VAL A 20 -4.24 4.60 -9.28
CA VAL A 20 -4.49 4.58 -10.71
C VAL A 20 -5.88 4.00 -10.92
N LEU A 21 -6.73 4.72 -11.66
CA LEU A 21 -8.07 4.23 -11.97
C LEU A 21 -7.95 3.16 -13.06
N GLY A 22 -8.43 1.96 -12.76
CA GLY A 22 -8.59 0.87 -13.73
C GLY A 22 -9.89 0.99 -14.53
N GLU A 23 -10.05 0.10 -15.49
CA GLU A 23 -11.27 -0.04 -16.27
C GLU A 23 -12.26 -0.98 -15.58
N LYS A 24 -13.47 -1.06 -16.13
CA LYS A 24 -14.45 -2.06 -15.68
C LYS A 24 -13.89 -3.47 -15.94
N GLU A 25 -13.96 -4.33 -14.92
CA GLU A 25 -13.43 -5.72 -14.90
C GLU A 25 -11.95 -5.86 -14.50
N ASP A 26 -11.23 -4.76 -14.27
CA ASP A 26 -9.89 -4.84 -13.69
C ASP A 26 -9.92 -5.26 -12.21
N GLU A 27 -8.89 -6.00 -11.81
CA GLU A 27 -8.69 -6.39 -10.41
C GLU A 27 -8.16 -5.23 -9.57
N ASN A 28 -8.62 -5.14 -8.33
CA ASN A 28 -8.11 -4.17 -7.38
C ASN A 28 -6.72 -4.61 -6.88
N LEU A 29 -5.67 -3.91 -7.33
CA LEU A 29 -4.30 -4.18 -6.91
C LEU A 29 -3.84 -3.15 -5.88
N LEU A 30 -3.20 -3.64 -4.82
CA LEU A 30 -2.55 -2.79 -3.82
C LEU A 30 -1.14 -2.43 -4.30
N GLY A 31 -0.89 -1.14 -4.51
CA GLY A 31 0.39 -0.64 -5.00
C GLY A 31 1.49 -0.61 -3.92
N ILE A 32 2.74 -0.67 -4.34
CA ILE A 32 3.89 -0.62 -3.42
C ILE A 32 3.98 0.72 -2.68
N VAL A 33 3.66 1.84 -3.35
CA VAL A 33 3.63 3.17 -2.73
C VAL A 33 2.62 3.23 -1.59
N THR A 34 1.44 2.60 -1.76
CA THR A 34 0.45 2.48 -0.70
C THR A 34 1.01 1.72 0.49
N LEU A 35 1.68 0.58 0.27
CA LEU A 35 2.32 -0.19 1.33
C LEU A 35 3.38 0.65 2.07
N GLU A 36 4.22 1.40 1.36
CA GLU A 36 5.24 2.26 1.95
C GLU A 36 4.66 3.37 2.82
N ILE A 37 3.54 3.99 2.40
CA ILE A 37 2.79 4.99 3.20
C ILE A 37 2.32 4.38 4.54
N PHE A 38 1.93 3.10 4.51
CA PHE A 38 1.57 2.34 5.72
C PHE A 38 2.78 1.82 6.52
N GLY A 39 4.01 2.12 6.08
CA GLY A 39 5.23 1.62 6.72
C GLY A 39 5.41 0.12 6.53
N LEU A 40 4.94 -0.43 5.41
CA LEU A 40 4.99 -1.86 5.06
C LEU A 40 5.90 -2.10 3.85
N ILE A 41 6.57 -3.25 3.84
CA ILE A 41 7.32 -3.76 2.71
C ILE A 41 6.91 -5.21 2.43
N LEU A 42 6.80 -5.56 1.15
CA LEU A 42 6.59 -6.94 0.73
C LEU A 42 7.92 -7.70 0.76
N ASP A 43 7.98 -8.82 1.50
CA ASP A 43 9.02 -9.83 1.34
C ASP A 43 8.65 -10.70 0.12
N PRO A 44 9.35 -10.56 -1.03
CA PRO A 44 8.97 -11.26 -2.26
C PRO A 44 9.25 -12.76 -2.21
N PHE A 45 10.15 -13.21 -1.32
CA PHE A 45 10.48 -14.62 -1.18
C PHE A 45 9.44 -15.38 -0.37
N LYS A 46 8.88 -14.72 0.66
CA LYS A 46 7.83 -15.32 1.50
C LYS A 46 6.41 -14.89 1.13
N ARG A 47 6.26 -13.86 0.28
CA ARG A 47 4.97 -13.22 -0.07
C ARG A 47 4.22 -12.72 1.17
N GLU A 48 4.95 -12.11 2.09
CA GLU A 48 4.43 -11.59 3.36
C GLU A 48 4.71 -10.08 3.47
N LEU A 49 3.77 -9.33 4.06
CA LEU A 49 4.01 -7.94 4.41
C LEU A 49 4.76 -7.87 5.75
N ARG A 50 5.75 -6.98 5.83
CA ARG A 50 6.53 -6.74 7.04
C ARG A 50 6.59 -5.25 7.34
N PRO A 51 6.62 -4.85 8.62
CA PRO A 51 6.92 -3.47 8.96
C PRO A 51 8.30 -3.09 8.41
N ILE A 52 8.37 -1.95 7.73
CA ILE A 52 9.64 -1.28 7.45
C ILE A 52 10.21 -0.91 8.80
N ARG A 53 11.23 -1.63 9.25
CA ARG A 53 12.03 -1.20 10.40
C ARG A 53 12.82 0.00 9.94
N ALA A 54 12.34 1.20 10.25
CA ALA A 54 13.18 2.37 10.23
C ALA A 54 14.28 2.14 11.26
N LEU A 55 15.48 1.78 10.80
CA LEU A 55 16.67 1.88 11.63
C LEU A 55 16.98 3.37 11.76
N MET A 56 16.29 4.06 12.67
CA MET A 56 16.79 5.32 13.20
C MET A 56 17.83 4.97 14.25
N LYS A 57 19.10 5.21 13.93
CA LYS A 57 20.14 5.40 14.93
C LYS A 57 20.10 6.83 15.44
#